data_AF-A0A2W5FQB1-F1
#
_entry.id   AF-A0A2W5FQB1-F1
#
_cell.length_a   1.000
_cell.length_b   1.000
_cell.length_c   1.000
_cell.angle_alpha   90.00
_cell.angle_beta   90.00
_cell.angle_gamma   90.00
#
_symmetry.space_group_name_H-M   'P 1'
#
loop_
_entity.id
_entity.type
_entity.pdbx_description
1 polymer ?
#
loop_
_entity_poly.entity_id
_entity_poly.type
_entity_poly.pdbx_seq_one_letter_code
_entity_poly.pdbx_strand_id
1 'polypeptide(L)'
;MPARLLAAEDDPMPARATPSEAVPRVESLAAFGLRVSPVITHSRRYGSKVAVLWIDTEVLAPEDRTCSPLSREQLTQALSSRLRNRVRATDLVLQVGEHAFAVLLLSAGLDEAATVEQRLKQLLNGPYGVESGLMYVGLHMGYATFPDAGRDGAELAAKARAAAQCPR
;
A
#
# COMPACT_ATOMS: atom_id res chain seq x y z
N MET A 1 -37.92 1.05 30.98
CA MET A 1 -37.21 0.29 29.93
C MET A 1 -38.21 -0.02 28.82
N PRO A 2 -38.05 0.61 27.66
CA PRO A 2 -37.81 -0.18 26.46
C PRO A 2 -36.55 0.29 25.73
N ALA A 3 -35.91 -0.66 25.05
CA ALA A 3 -34.69 -0.50 24.30
C ALA A 3 -34.96 -0.17 22.83
N ARG A 4 -33.98 0.55 22.23
CA ARG A 4 -33.55 0.52 20.83
C ARG A 4 -34.51 0.96 19.74
N LEU A 5 -34.13 2.07 19.09
CA LEU A 5 -33.75 2.04 17.68
C LEU A 5 -32.64 3.10 17.48
N LEU A 6 -31.39 2.68 17.46
CA LEU A 6 -30.29 3.51 16.95
C LEU A 6 -30.47 3.55 15.43
N ALA A 7 -30.78 4.73 14.91
CA ALA A 7 -30.71 5.01 13.49
C ALA A 7 -29.31 4.61 13.01
N ALA A 8 -29.25 3.78 11.97
CA ALA A 8 -28.03 3.60 11.20
C ALA A 8 -27.71 4.97 10.59
N GLU A 9 -26.68 5.63 11.11
CA GLU A 9 -26.15 6.83 10.50
C GLU A 9 -25.71 6.47 9.07
N ASP A 10 -26.28 7.16 8.10
CA ASP A 10 -26.01 7.03 6.67
C ASP A 10 -24.59 7.56 6.41
N ASP A 11 -23.59 6.74 6.73
CA ASP A 11 -22.19 7.07 6.52
C ASP A 11 -21.99 7.27 5.00
N PRO A 12 -21.53 8.46 4.56
CA PRO A 12 -21.44 8.75 3.14
C PRO A 12 -20.55 7.71 2.46
N MET A 13 -21.12 7.00 1.49
CA MET A 13 -20.40 6.08 0.60
C MET A 13 -19.09 6.75 0.15
N PRO A 14 -17.92 6.12 0.41
CA PRO A 14 -16.66 6.72 0.01
C PRO A 14 -16.68 6.98 -1.49
N ALA A 15 -16.33 8.22 -1.87
CA ALA A 15 -16.40 8.67 -3.26
C ALA A 15 -15.71 7.69 -4.21
N ARG A 16 -16.36 7.37 -5.35
CA ARG A 16 -15.75 6.60 -6.44
C ARG A 16 -14.47 7.32 -6.87
N ALA A 17 -13.35 6.60 -6.83
CA ALA A 17 -12.04 7.15 -7.14
C ALA A 17 -12.04 7.75 -8.56
N THR A 18 -11.63 9.02 -8.69
CA THR A 18 -11.30 9.64 -9.98
C THR A 18 -10.11 8.90 -10.62
N PRO A 19 -10.02 8.81 -11.95
CA PRO A 19 -8.92 8.12 -12.61
C PRO A 19 -7.61 8.92 -12.42
N SER A 20 -6.89 8.60 -11.34
CA SER A 20 -5.46 8.86 -11.21
C SER A 20 -4.73 7.98 -12.23
N GLU A 21 -3.60 8.45 -12.75
CA GLU A 21 -2.69 7.64 -13.58
C GLU A 21 -2.50 6.26 -12.93
N ALA A 22 -2.75 5.21 -13.70
CA ALA A 22 -2.79 3.84 -13.20
C ALA A 22 -1.44 3.47 -12.56
N VAL A 23 -1.48 2.93 -11.33
CA VAL A 23 -0.28 2.47 -10.65
C VAL A 23 0.36 1.33 -11.47
N PRO A 24 1.63 1.47 -11.92
CA PRO A 24 2.30 0.43 -12.69
C PRO A 24 2.36 -0.90 -11.94
N ARG A 25 2.17 -2.01 -12.65
CA ARG A 25 2.24 -3.36 -12.09
C ARG A 25 3.52 -4.07 -12.52
N VAL A 26 4.09 -4.86 -11.60
CA VAL A 26 5.18 -5.81 -11.85
C VAL A 26 4.80 -7.18 -11.27
N GLU A 27 5.23 -8.26 -11.91
CA GLU A 27 4.80 -9.62 -11.52
C GLU A 27 5.51 -10.18 -10.27
N SER A 28 6.67 -9.62 -9.89
CA SER A 28 7.49 -10.20 -8.82
C SER A 28 8.36 -9.19 -8.09
N LEU A 29 8.88 -9.60 -6.93
CA LEU A 29 9.92 -8.88 -6.18
C LEU A 29 11.18 -8.62 -7.02
N ALA A 30 11.57 -9.59 -7.86
CA ALA A 30 12.71 -9.42 -8.77
C ALA A 30 12.42 -8.35 -9.83
N ALA A 31 11.22 -8.37 -10.43
CA ALA A 31 10.80 -7.35 -11.40
C ALA A 31 10.72 -5.95 -10.76
N PHE A 32 10.25 -5.85 -9.51
CA PHE A 32 10.32 -4.61 -8.74
C PHE A 32 11.78 -4.12 -8.60
N GLY A 33 12.69 -5.00 -8.17
CA GLY A 33 14.11 -4.66 -8.00
C GLY A 33 14.75 -4.13 -9.28
N LEU A 34 14.47 -4.77 -10.42
CA LEU A 34 14.92 -4.31 -11.74
C LEU A 34 14.36 -2.93 -12.07
N ARG A 35 13.05 -2.72 -11.85
CA ARG A 35 12.35 -1.47 -12.16
C ARG A 35 12.89 -0.27 -11.37
N VAL A 36 13.29 -0.47 -10.12
CA VAL A 36 13.81 0.61 -9.25
C VAL A 36 15.34 0.70 -9.25
N SER A 37 16.04 -0.22 -9.91
CA SER A 37 17.51 -0.25 -9.95
C SER A 37 18.18 1.06 -10.38
N PRO A 38 17.64 1.86 -11.34
CA PRO A 38 18.27 3.13 -11.70
C PRO A 38 18.22 4.15 -10.55
N VAL A 39 17.14 4.14 -9.77
CA VAL A 39 16.94 5.05 -8.63
C VAL A 39 17.90 4.70 -7.49
N ILE A 40 18.06 3.42 -7.19
CA ILE A 40 19.02 2.96 -6.18
C ILE A 40 20.46 3.26 -6.61
N THR A 41 20.79 3.04 -7.89
CA THR A 41 22.11 3.36 -8.44
C THR A 41 22.42 4.85 -8.35
N HIS A 42 21.45 5.70 -8.70
CA HIS A 42 21.56 7.14 -8.54
C HIS A 42 21.81 7.51 -7.07
N SER A 43 21.03 6.93 -6.16
CA SER A 43 21.13 7.23 -4.73
C SER A 43 22.47 6.81 -4.13
N ARG A 44 23.00 5.65 -4.55
CA ARG A 44 24.35 5.20 -4.19
C ARG A 44 25.43 6.17 -4.67
N ARG A 45 25.29 6.70 -5.89
CA ARG A 45 26.26 7.62 -6.49
C ARG A 45 26.29 8.98 -5.79
N TYR A 46 25.13 9.49 -5.38
CA TYR A 46 25.00 10.83 -4.81
C TYR A 46 24.80 10.85 -3.29
N GLY A 47 24.81 9.69 -2.64
CA GLY A 47 24.71 9.58 -1.19
C GLY A 47 23.31 9.88 -0.63
N SER A 48 22.26 9.83 -1.44
CA SER A 48 20.88 10.01 -0.97
C SER A 48 20.32 8.73 -0.38
N LYS A 49 19.42 8.88 0.61
CA LYS A 49 18.68 7.76 1.20
C LYS A 49 17.42 7.45 0.40
N VAL A 50 17.02 6.19 0.43
CA VAL A 50 15.76 5.72 -0.19
C VAL A 50 15.12 4.74 0.78
N ALA A 51 13.79 4.77 0.90
CA ALA A 51 13.07 3.77 1.64
C ALA A 51 12.11 2.99 0.73
N VAL A 52 12.00 1.68 0.96
CA VAL A 52 10.94 0.84 0.41
C VAL A 52 9.94 0.58 1.52
N LEU A 53 8.69 0.99 1.34
CA LEU A 53 7.56 0.53 2.14
C LEU A 53 6.87 -0.60 1.36
N TRP A 54 6.67 -1.73 2.03
CA TRP A 54 5.89 -2.85 1.54
C TRP A 54 4.51 -2.84 2.19
N ILE A 55 3.48 -3.12 1.42
CA ILE A 55 2.09 -3.15 1.86
C ILE A 55 1.46 -4.44 1.29
N ASP A 56 1.25 -5.45 2.14
CA ASP A 56 0.41 -6.60 1.81
C ASP A 56 -1.04 -6.28 2.19
N THR A 57 -1.97 -6.60 1.28
CA THR A 57 -3.40 -6.35 1.46
C THR A 57 -4.14 -7.66 1.69
N GLU A 58 -4.94 -7.69 2.75
CA GLU A 58 -5.86 -8.78 3.05
C GLU A 58 -7.30 -8.29 2.92
N VAL A 59 -8.14 -9.02 2.19
CA VAL A 59 -9.56 -8.69 2.08
C VAL A 59 -10.29 -9.20 3.31
N LEU A 60 -10.89 -8.29 4.08
CA LEU A 60 -11.72 -8.62 5.22
C LEU A 60 -13.18 -8.66 4.76
N ALA A 61 -13.59 -9.82 4.23
CA ALA A 61 -14.98 -10.08 3.86
C ALA A 61 -15.70 -10.80 5.01
N PRO A 62 -16.97 -10.46 5.31
CA PRO A 62 -17.83 -11.28 6.16
C PRO A 62 -17.89 -12.73 5.65
N GLU A 63 -17.93 -13.72 6.55
CA GLU A 63 -17.96 -15.15 6.21
C GLU A 63 -19.10 -15.53 5.26
N ASP A 64 -20.21 -14.79 5.32
CA ASP A 64 -21.44 -15.00 4.55
C ASP A 64 -21.40 -14.34 3.15
N ARG A 65 -20.34 -13.60 2.81
CA ARG A 65 -20.28 -12.82 1.58
C ARG A 65 -19.12 -13.26 0.68
N THR A 66 -19.46 -13.80 -0.49
CA THR A 66 -18.46 -14.18 -1.49
C THR A 66 -17.83 -12.94 -2.13
N CYS A 67 -16.50 -12.84 -2.05
CA CYS A 67 -15.75 -11.79 -2.74
C CYS A 67 -15.48 -12.19 -4.20
N SER A 68 -16.25 -11.62 -5.13
CA SER A 68 -16.08 -11.88 -6.57
C SER A 68 -14.75 -11.31 -7.09
N PRO A 69 -14.19 -11.86 -8.18
CA PRO A 69 -12.99 -11.31 -8.82
C PRO A 69 -13.14 -9.84 -9.19
N LEU A 70 -14.33 -9.44 -9.68
CA LEU A 70 -14.62 -8.05 -10.04
C LEU A 70 -14.58 -7.12 -8.82
N SER A 71 -15.14 -7.54 -7.67
CA SER A 71 -15.07 -6.74 -6.44
C SER A 71 -13.63 -6.62 -5.91
N ARG A 72 -12.79 -7.65 -6.06
CA ARG A 72 -11.35 -7.56 -5.72
C ARG A 72 -10.61 -6.59 -6.62
N GLU A 73 -10.91 -6.61 -7.91
CA GLU A 73 -10.33 -5.67 -8.87
C GLU A 73 -10.71 -4.23 -8.53
N GLN A 74 -12.00 -3.97 -8.28
CA GLN A 74 -12.48 -2.66 -7.86
C GLN A 74 -11.84 -2.19 -6.55
N LEU A 75 -11.71 -3.09 -5.56
CA LEU A 75 -11.02 -2.80 -4.30
C LEU A 75 -9.55 -2.42 -4.55
N THR A 76 -8.85 -3.21 -5.38
CA THR A 76 -7.44 -2.99 -5.73
C THR A 76 -7.26 -1.65 -6.44
N GLN A 77 -8.14 -1.32 -7.38
CA GLN A 77 -8.14 -0.04 -8.07
C GLN A 77 -8.38 1.12 -7.10
N ALA A 78 -9.38 1.02 -6.23
CA ALA A 78 -9.69 2.03 -5.23
C ALA A 78 -8.53 2.24 -4.23
N LEU A 79 -7.91 1.15 -3.77
CA LEU A 79 -6.74 1.19 -2.89
C LEU A 79 -5.53 1.81 -3.58
N SER A 80 -5.26 1.43 -4.85
CA SER A 80 -4.15 2.00 -5.62
C SER A 80 -4.29 3.52 -5.81
N SER A 81 -5.51 3.99 -6.12
CA SER A 81 -5.80 5.42 -6.26
C SER A 81 -5.69 6.15 -4.93
N ARG A 82 -6.23 5.58 -3.85
CA ARG A 82 -6.10 6.15 -2.50
C ARG A 82 -4.64 6.25 -2.09
N LEU A 83 -3.85 5.19 -2.27
CA LEU A 83 -2.42 5.14 -1.96
C LEU A 83 -1.63 6.19 -2.76
N ARG A 84 -1.82 6.25 -4.08
CA ARG A 84 -1.12 7.20 -4.95
C ARG A 84 -1.35 8.65 -4.54
N ASN A 85 -2.58 8.98 -4.12
CA ASN A 85 -2.96 10.32 -3.66
C ASN A 85 -2.45 10.68 -2.26
N ARG A 86 -1.91 9.71 -1.50
CA ARG A 86 -1.33 9.97 -0.16
C ARG A 86 0.19 10.08 -0.15
N VAL A 87 0.88 9.68 -1.21
CA VAL A 87 2.34 9.81 -1.33
C VAL A 87 2.74 11.02 -2.18
N ARG A 88 4.00 11.44 -2.14
CA ARG A 88 4.45 12.61 -2.91
C ARG A 88 4.44 12.29 -4.40
N ALA A 89 4.36 13.31 -5.25
CA ALA A 89 4.42 13.12 -6.69
C ALA A 89 5.73 12.46 -7.15
N THR A 90 6.83 12.73 -6.44
CA THR A 90 8.17 12.20 -6.66
C THR A 90 8.35 10.74 -6.23
N ASP A 91 7.54 10.26 -5.29
CA ASP A 91 7.64 8.89 -4.80
C ASP A 91 7.06 7.94 -5.86
N LEU A 92 7.63 6.73 -5.94
CA LEU A 92 7.14 5.71 -6.87
C LEU A 92 6.18 4.78 -6.13
N VAL A 93 5.04 4.47 -6.77
CA VAL A 93 4.12 3.44 -6.30
C VAL A 93 4.07 2.36 -7.36
N LEU A 94 4.24 1.10 -6.96
CA LEU A 94 4.10 -0.05 -7.84
C LEU A 94 3.19 -1.08 -7.18
N GLN A 95 2.30 -1.68 -7.97
CA GLN A 95 1.62 -2.90 -7.58
C GLN A 95 2.55 -4.08 -7.86
N VAL A 96 2.76 -4.95 -6.88
CA VAL A 96 3.61 -6.13 -7.01
C VAL A 96 2.74 -7.37 -6.86
N GLY A 97 2.63 -8.14 -7.94
CA GLY A 97 1.68 -9.26 -8.00
C GLY A 97 0.23 -8.80 -7.85
N GLU A 98 -0.58 -9.57 -7.13
CA GLU A 98 -2.02 -9.33 -7.02
C GLU A 98 -2.42 -8.57 -5.75
N HIS A 99 -1.73 -8.81 -4.63
CA HIS A 99 -2.16 -8.41 -3.29
C HIS A 99 -1.11 -7.56 -2.55
N ALA A 100 -0.12 -7.02 -3.26
CA ALA A 100 0.91 -6.21 -2.63
C ALA A 100 1.18 -4.91 -3.40
N PHE A 101 1.61 -3.90 -2.65
CA PHE A 101 2.11 -2.64 -3.16
C PHE A 101 3.48 -2.35 -2.55
N ALA A 102 4.34 -1.75 -3.36
CA ALA A 102 5.62 -1.23 -2.93
C ALA A 102 5.68 0.28 -3.20
N VAL A 103 6.00 1.06 -2.19
CA VAL A 103 6.23 2.50 -2.30
C VAL A 103 7.72 2.78 -2.13
N LEU A 104 8.32 3.42 -3.12
CA LEU A 104 9.70 3.90 -3.06
C LEU A 104 9.69 5.38 -2.68
N LEU A 105 10.07 5.67 -1.43
CA LEU A 105 10.21 7.03 -0.93
C LEU A 105 11.59 7.56 -1.28
N LEU A 106 11.63 8.64 -2.06
CA LEU A 106 12.88 9.28 -2.45
C LEU A 106 13.37 10.23 -1.37
N SER A 107 14.68 10.27 -1.14
CA SER A 107 15.31 11.11 -0.11
C SER A 107 14.70 10.90 1.28
N ALA A 108 14.41 9.65 1.62
CA ALA A 108 13.78 9.25 2.89
C ALA A 108 14.66 8.25 3.64
N GLY A 109 14.91 8.52 4.92
CA GLY A 109 15.58 7.62 5.84
C GLY A 109 14.58 6.82 6.68
N LEU A 110 15.06 6.31 7.81
CA LEU A 110 14.29 5.43 8.70
C LEU A 110 13.09 6.16 9.33
N ASP A 111 13.30 7.39 9.81
CA ASP A 111 12.28 8.16 10.52
C ASP A 111 11.19 8.64 9.56
N GLU A 112 11.55 9.07 8.36
CA GLU A 112 10.55 9.41 7.33
C GLU A 112 9.76 8.18 6.89
N ALA A 113 10.42 7.02 6.72
CA ALA A 113 9.74 5.78 6.36
C ALA A 113 8.72 5.36 7.42
N ALA A 114 9.11 5.42 8.70
CA ALA A 114 8.22 5.12 9.83
C ALA A 114 7.03 6.07 9.89
N THR A 115 7.28 7.37 9.72
CA THR A 115 6.23 8.40 9.72
C THR A 115 5.23 8.18 8.57
N VAL A 116 5.74 7.91 7.37
CA VAL A 116 4.88 7.64 6.20
C VAL A 116 4.10 6.34 6.37
N GLU A 117 4.73 5.28 6.90
CA GLU A 117 4.07 4.00 7.18
C GLU A 117 2.88 4.20 8.13
N GLN A 118 3.09 4.85 9.29
CA GLN A 118 2.02 5.10 10.27
C GLN A 118 0.88 5.92 9.67
N ARG A 119 1.21 6.96 8.91
CA ARG A 119 0.21 7.80 8.22
C ARG A 119 -0.58 6.99 7.18
N LEU A 120 0.09 6.15 6.38
CA LEU A 120 -0.57 5.31 5.38
C LEU A 120 -1.45 4.25 6.03
N LYS A 121 -1.03 3.62 7.14
CA LYS A 121 -1.88 2.71 7.91
C LYS A 121 -3.20 3.37 8.31
N GLN A 122 -3.17 4.59 8.83
CA GLN A 122 -4.37 5.32 9.23
C GLN A 122 -5.27 5.70 8.04
N LEU A 123 -4.67 6.13 6.92
CA LEU A 123 -5.42 6.65 5.77
C LEU A 123 -5.96 5.57 4.83
N LEU A 124 -5.32 4.40 4.82
CA LEU A 124 -5.70 3.28 3.95
C LEU A 124 -6.56 2.25 4.67
N ASN A 125 -6.54 2.20 6.01
CA ASN A 125 -7.52 1.46 6.77
C ASN A 125 -8.92 2.07 6.63
N GLY A 126 -9.93 1.21 6.62
CA GLY A 126 -11.33 1.62 6.54
C GLY A 126 -12.05 1.10 5.30
N PRO A 127 -13.31 1.49 5.11
CA PRO A 127 -14.15 0.94 4.07
C PRO A 127 -13.77 1.43 2.66
N TYR A 128 -14.01 0.55 1.70
CA TYR A 128 -13.91 0.78 0.26
C TYR A 128 -15.24 0.43 -0.38
N GLY A 129 -15.80 1.38 -1.13
CA GLY A 129 -16.99 1.16 -1.92
C GLY A 129 -16.65 0.37 -3.17
N VAL A 130 -17.25 -0.80 -3.31
CA VAL A 130 -17.26 -1.60 -4.53
C VAL A 130 -18.71 -1.80 -4.98
N GLU A 131 -18.92 -2.36 -6.18
CA GLU A 131 -20.26 -2.56 -6.72
C GLU A 131 -21.14 -3.44 -5.83
N SER A 132 -20.55 -4.43 -5.16
CA SER A 132 -21.25 -5.33 -4.24
C SER A 132 -21.50 -4.74 -2.84
N GLY A 133 -21.06 -3.50 -2.57
CA GLY A 133 -21.25 -2.79 -1.31
C GLY A 133 -19.93 -2.35 -0.68
N LEU A 134 -19.88 -2.35 0.66
CA LEU A 134 -18.67 -2.01 1.40
C LEU A 134 -17.76 -3.23 1.59
N MET A 135 -16.47 -3.01 1.39
CA MET A 135 -15.42 -3.95 1.71
C MET A 135 -14.39 -3.33 2.63
N TYR A 136 -13.81 -4.13 3.51
CA TYR A 136 -12.74 -3.73 4.40
C TYR A 136 -11.44 -4.41 3.98
N VAL A 137 -10.33 -3.71 4.19
CA VAL A 137 -8.99 -4.23 3.89
C VAL A 137 -8.15 -4.18 5.15
N GLY A 138 -7.51 -5.31 5.47
CA GLY A 138 -6.42 -5.41 6.42
C GLY A 138 -5.11 -5.09 5.72
N LEU A 139 -4.24 -4.34 6.38
CA LEU A 139 -2.96 -3.92 5.81
C LEU A 139 -1.82 -4.35 6.71
N HIS A 140 -0.90 -5.12 6.15
CA HIS A 140 0.36 -5.45 6.77
C HIS A 140 1.44 -4.62 6.09
N MET A 141 2.09 -3.74 6.86
CA MET A 141 3.12 -2.86 6.31
C MET A 141 4.42 -3.01 7.07
N GLY A 142 5.51 -2.86 6.33
CA GLY A 142 6.87 -2.84 6.83
C GLY A 142 7.74 -2.02 5.88
N TYR A 143 8.93 -1.64 6.34
CA TYR A 143 9.83 -0.80 5.55
C TYR A 143 11.29 -1.18 5.75
N ALA A 144 12.10 -0.85 4.75
CA ALA A 144 13.54 -1.02 4.74
C ALA A 144 14.20 0.15 4.02
N THR A 145 15.37 0.59 4.50
CA THR A 145 16.06 1.77 3.99
C THR A 145 17.38 1.42 3.31
N PHE A 146 17.69 2.11 2.22
CA PHE A 146 19.02 2.19 1.63
C PHE A 146 19.79 3.34 2.28
N PRO A 147 21.06 3.14 2.68
CA PRO A 147 21.88 1.93 2.47
C PRO A 147 21.83 0.92 3.63
N ASP A 148 21.09 1.19 4.71
CA ASP A 148 21.22 0.45 5.98
C ASP A 148 20.74 -1.00 5.92
N ALA A 149 19.66 -1.25 5.20
CA ALA A 149 18.95 -2.52 5.17
C ALA A 149 19.18 -3.32 3.87
N GLY A 150 19.81 -2.77 2.83
CA GLY A 150 20.01 -3.50 1.58
C GLY A 150 20.79 -2.71 0.55
N ARG A 151 21.28 -3.40 -0.48
CA ARG A 151 22.16 -2.82 -1.52
C ARG A 151 21.46 -2.60 -2.86
N ASP A 152 20.34 -3.27 -3.08
CA ASP A 152 19.49 -3.11 -4.25
C ASP A 152 17.99 -3.12 -3.89
N GLY A 153 17.15 -2.82 -4.88
CA GLY A 153 15.71 -2.73 -4.67
C GLY A 153 15.04 -4.04 -4.28
N ALA A 154 15.54 -5.19 -4.75
CA ALA A 154 14.96 -6.50 -4.44
C ALA A 154 15.26 -6.88 -2.99
N GLU A 155 16.49 -6.68 -2.52
CA GLU A 155 16.87 -6.90 -1.12
C GLU A 155 16.06 -6.02 -0.17
N LEU A 156 15.92 -4.73 -0.48
CA LEU A 156 15.14 -3.79 0.33
C LEU A 156 13.67 -4.20 0.40
N ALA A 157 13.06 -4.55 -0.73
CA ALA A 157 11.67 -4.99 -0.77
C ALA A 157 11.46 -6.31 -0.02
N ALA A 158 12.39 -7.26 -0.12
CA ALA A 158 12.34 -8.51 0.63
C ALA A 158 12.40 -8.26 2.15
N LYS A 159 13.28 -7.35 2.61
CA LYS A 159 13.35 -6.99 4.04
C LYS A 159 12.12 -6.21 4.51
N ALA A 160 11.62 -5.28 3.71
CA ALA A 160 10.39 -4.55 4.01
C ALA A 160 9.18 -5.50 4.15
N ARG A 161 9.07 -6.48 3.24
CA ARG A 161 8.04 -7.53 3.30
C ARG A 161 8.18 -8.41 4.55
N ALA A 162 9.39 -8.86 4.88
CA ALA A 162 9.63 -9.63 6.09
C ALA A 162 9.25 -8.83 7.36
N ALA A 163 9.57 -7.54 7.40
CA ALA A 163 9.17 -6.66 8.49
C ALA A 163 7.65 -6.49 8.60
N ALA A 164 6.92 -6.50 7.48
CA ALA A 164 5.46 -6.41 7.45
C ALA A 164 4.77 -7.62 8.09
N GLN A 165 5.42 -8.79 8.05
CA GLN A 165 4.92 -10.05 8.59
C GLN A 165 5.28 -10.26 10.07
N CYS A 166 6.11 -9.38 10.63
CA CYS A 166 6.50 -9.45 12.04
C CYS A 166 5.48 -8.67 12.90
N PRO A 167 4.88 -9.28 13.94
CA PRO A 167 4.01 -8.55 14.85
C PRO A 167 4.82 -7.44 15.55
N ARG A 168 4.36 -6.19 15.45
CA ARG A 168 4.93 -5.02 16.10
C ARG A 168 4.02 -4.51 17.20
#